data_AF-A0A0Q6VUC2-F1
#
_entry.id   AF-A0A0Q6VUC2-F1
#
_cell.length_a   1.000
_cell.length_b   1.000
_cell.length_c   1.000
_cell.angle_alpha   90.00
_cell.angle_beta   90.00
_cell.angle_gamma   90.00
#
_symmetry.space_group_name_H-M   'P 1'
#
loop_
_entity.id
_entity.type
_entity.pdbx_description
1 polymer ?
#
loop_
_entity_poly.entity_id
_entity_poly.type
_entity_poly.pdbx_seq_one_letter_code
_entity_poly.pdbx_strand_id
1 'polypeptide(L)' 'MRTYGKTLFEKDGFTMVEVWEIHAAGQKVLIGYAICDPDGGEIDFFGSYDDALAEFQRITDDNEPPSGYGP' A
#
# COMPACT_ATOMS: atom_id res chain seq x y z
N MET A 1 2.52 -1.66 18.83
CA MET A 1 3.52 -1.94 17.77
C MET A 1 2.74 -2.22 16.50
N ARG A 2 3.02 -1.46 15.43
CA ARG A 2 2.37 -1.67 14.13
C ARG A 2 2.94 -2.93 13.50
N THR A 3 2.08 -3.76 12.95
CA THR A 3 2.43 -5.00 12.26
C THR A 3 1.88 -4.93 10.86
N TYR A 4 2.76 -5.07 9.88
CA TYR A 4 2.35 -5.28 8.49
C TYR A 4 1.79 -6.69 8.38
N GLY A 5 0.55 -6.77 7.91
CA GLY A 5 -0.23 -7.98 7.77
C GLY A 5 -0.09 -8.56 6.38
N LYS A 6 -1.23 -8.77 5.73
CA LYS A 6 -1.29 -9.40 4.41
C LYS A 6 -1.08 -8.35 3.31
N THR A 7 -0.34 -8.73 2.28
CA THR A 7 -0.30 -8.00 1.00
C THR A 7 -1.63 -8.15 0.28
N LEU A 8 -2.26 -7.02 -0.01
CA LEU A 8 -3.52 -6.92 -0.74
C LEU A 8 -3.27 -6.77 -2.24
N PHE A 9 -2.35 -5.88 -2.61
CA PHE A 9 -1.98 -5.59 -3.99
C PHE A 9 -0.47 -5.53 -4.13
N GLU A 10 0.00 -5.93 -5.31
CA GLU A 10 1.38 -5.80 -5.73
C GLU A 10 1.36 -5.41 -7.21
N LYS A 11 2.00 -4.29 -7.56
CA LYS A 11 2.07 -3.76 -8.93
C LYS A 11 3.32 -2.90 -9.07
N ASP A 12 4.07 -3.10 -10.15
CA ASP A 12 5.32 -2.36 -10.46
C ASP A 12 6.35 -2.35 -9.31
N GLY A 13 6.37 -3.42 -8.50
CA GLY A 13 7.23 -3.54 -7.32
C GLY A 13 6.68 -2.85 -6.07
N PHE A 14 5.66 -2.01 -6.18
CA PHE A 14 4.95 -1.47 -5.03
C PHE A 14 4.01 -2.51 -4.46
N THR A 15 3.88 -2.52 -3.13
CA THR A 15 2.97 -3.42 -2.42
C THR A 15 2.05 -2.61 -1.51
N MET A 16 0.76 -2.96 -1.49
CA MET A 16 -0.19 -2.43 -0.53
C MET A 16 -0.46 -3.52 0.51
N VAL A 17 -0.15 -3.24 1.77
CA VAL A 17 -0.29 -4.18 2.88
C VAL A 17 -1.27 -3.64 3.92
N GLU A 18 -2.00 -4.53 4.58
CA GLU A 18 -2.80 -4.17 5.75
C GLU A 18 -1.89 -3.87 6.94
N VAL A 19 -2.20 -2.82 7.70
CA VAL A 19 -1.50 -2.50 8.94
C VAL A 19 -2.40 -2.80 10.12
N TRP A 20 -1.91 -3.65 11.00
CA TRP A 20 -2.59 -4.10 12.19
C TRP A 20 -1.87 -3.59 13.44
N GLU A 21 -2.63 -3.14 14.43
CA GLU A 21 -2.12 -2.91 15.76
C GLU A 21 -2.43 -4.10 16.66
N ILE A 22 -1.40 -4.62 17.33
CA ILE A 22 -1.55 -5.67 18.33
C ILE A 22 -1.71 -5.01 19.69
N HIS A 23 -2.91 -5.11 20.28
CA HIS A 23 -3.18 -4.65 21.62
C HIS A 23 -2.59 -5.61 22.66
N ALA A 24 -2.46 -5.15 23.92
CA ALA A 24 -1.90 -5.94 25.02
C ALA A 24 -2.61 -7.30 25.26
N ALA A 25 -3.86 -7.45 24.81
CA ALA A 25 -4.61 -8.71 24.85
C ALA A 25 -4.32 -9.67 23.68
N GLY A 26 -3.38 -9.35 22.78
CA GLY A 26 -3.11 -10.10 21.55
C GLY A 26 -4.14 -9.87 20.44
N GLN A 27 -5.07 -8.93 20.64
CA GLN A 27 -6.08 -8.58 19.65
C GLN A 27 -5.44 -7.78 18.50
N LYS A 28 -5.60 -8.28 17.28
CA LYS A 28 -5.23 -7.57 16.05
C LYS A 28 -6.37 -6.65 15.64
N VAL A 29 -6.10 -5.35 15.59
CA VAL A 29 -7.04 -4.34 15.11
C VAL A 29 -6.48 -3.77 13.82
N LEU A 30 -7.27 -3.82 12.74
CA LEU A 30 -6.88 -3.17 11.49
C LEU A 30 -6.90 -1.66 11.72
N ILE A 31 -5.75 -1.02 11.59
CA ILE A 31 -5.61 0.43 11.77
C ILE A 31 -5.54 1.17 10.44
N GLY A 32 -5.27 0.47 9.34
CA GLY A 32 -5.18 1.05 8.02
C GLY A 32 -4.42 0.17 7.04
N TYR A 33 -3.88 0.80 6.01
CA TYR A 33 -3.16 0.18 4.91
C TYR A 33 -1.91 1.01 4.63
N ALA A 34 -0.79 0.34 4.41
CA ALA A 34 0.47 0.96 4.05
C ALA A 34 0.82 0.59 2.61
N ILE A 35 1.37 1.55 1.89
CA ILE A 35 1.99 1.34 0.58
C ILE A 35 3.49 1.26 0.81
N CYS A 36 4.09 0.16 0.40
CA CYS A 36 5.52 -0.05 0.45
C CYS A 36 6.13 -0.01 -0.96
N ASP A 37 7.33 0.55 -1.05
CA ASP A 37 8.16 0.51 -2.25
C ASP A 37 8.75 -0.91 -2.47
N PRO A 38 9.31 -1.20 -3.66
CA PRO A 38 9.99 -2.46 -3.95
C PRO A 38 11.21 -2.77 -3.07
N ASP A 39 11.81 -1.77 -2.42
CA ASP A 39 12.88 -1.95 -1.43
C ASP A 39 12.30 -2.34 -0.04
N GLY A 40 10.98 -2.35 0.11
CA GLY A 40 10.24 -2.69 1.32
C GLY A 40 10.06 -1.52 2.29
N GLY A 41 10.36 -0.28 1.87
CA GLY A 41 10.13 0.92 2.67
C GLY A 41 8.66 1.35 2.64
N GLU A 42 8.10 1.72 3.80
CA GLU A 42 6.79 2.37 3.86
C GLU A 42 6.88 3.77 3.25
N ILE A 43 6.17 3.99 2.15
CA ILE A 43 6.08 5.28 1.48
C ILE A 43 4.93 6.09 2.06
N ASP A 44 3.79 5.42 2.26
CA ASP A 44 2.56 6.09 2.65
C ASP A 44 1.63 5.18 3.47
N PHE A 45 0.76 5.79 4.29
CA PHE A 45 -0.16 5.11 5.19
C PHE A 45 -1.52 5.78 5.22
N PHE A 46 -2.56 4.97 5.02
CA PHE A 46 -3.94 5.43 4.95
C PHE A 46 -4.82 4.66 5.94
N GLY A 47 -5.69 5.37 6.65
CA GLY A 47 -6.68 4.76 7.54
C GLY A 47 -7.83 4.06 6.80
N SER A 48 -8.03 4.38 5.52
CA SER A 48 -9.11 3.86 4.68
C SER A 48 -8.56 3.06 3.51
N TYR A 49 -9.27 2.01 3.13
CA TYR A 49 -8.92 1.17 1.99
C TYR A 49 -9.00 1.94 0.67
N ASP A 50 -10.07 2.70 0.47
CA ASP A 50 -10.30 3.46 -0.76
C ASP A 50 -9.23 4.52 -1.02
N ASP A 51 -8.81 5.26 0.02
CA ASP A 51 -7.72 6.24 -0.08
C ASP A 51 -6.39 5.55 -0.41
N ALA A 52 -6.08 4.43 0.26
CA ALA A 52 -4.89 3.64 -0.02
C ALA A 52 -4.85 3.12 -1.45
N LEU A 53 -5.98 2.59 -1.92
CA LEU A 53 -6.12 2.05 -3.26
C LEU A 53 -5.99 3.14 -4.32
N ALA A 54 -6.59 4.31 -4.10
CA ALA A 54 -6.50 5.43 -5.02
C ALA A 54 -5.04 5.91 -5.18
N GLU A 55 -4.30 6.07 -4.08
CA GLU A 55 -2.90 6.48 -4.15
C GLU A 55 -2.01 5.36 -4.70
N PHE A 56 -2.25 4.09 -4.34
CA PHE A 56 -1.54 2.95 -4.90
C PHE A 56 -1.70 2.88 -6.41
N GLN A 57 -2.93 3.04 -6.91
CA GLN A 57 -3.20 3.12 -8.33
C GLN A 57 -2.51 4.33 -8.94
N ARG A 58 -2.57 5.51 -8.32
CA ARG A 58 -1.89 6.70 -8.83
C ARG A 58 -0.38 6.49 -8.98
N ILE A 59 0.29 5.93 -7.98
CA ILE A 59 1.74 5.68 -8.00
C ILE A 59 2.13 4.64 -9.05
N THR A 60 1.29 3.61 -9.23
CA THR A 60 1.56 2.51 -10.16
C THR A 60 1.07 2.76 -11.59
N ASP A 61 0.12 3.66 -11.78
CA ASP A 61 -0.41 4.10 -13.08
C ASP A 61 0.44 5.25 -13.67
N ASP A 62 0.94 6.18 -12.84
CA ASP A 62 1.87 7.23 -13.29
C ASP A 62 3.24 6.65 -13.72
N ASN A 63 3.56 5.43 -13.27
CA ASN A 63 4.73 4.66 -13.73
C ASN A 63 4.49 3.90 -15.05
N GLU A 64 3.27 3.87 -15.59
CA GLU A 64 3.05 3.42 -16.95
C GLU A 64 3.64 4.50 -17.89
N PRO A 65 4.70 4.21 -18.68
CA PRO A 65 5.19 5.19 -19.65
C PRO A 65 4.00 5.55 -20.53
N PRO A 66 3.75 6.85 -20.82
CA PRO A 66 2.60 7.26 -21.61
C PRO A 66 2.60 6.48 -22.92
N SER A 67 1.69 5.52 -23.03
CA SER A 67 1.52 4.71 -24.22
C SER A 67 0.93 5.61 -25.30
N GLY A 68 1.80 6.29 -26.06
CA GLY A 68 1.39 6.98 -27.28
C GLY A 68 1.88 8.40 -27.42
N TYR A 69 3.19 8.60 -27.51
CA TYR A 69 3.73 9.48 -28.55
C TYR A 69 4.21 8.59 -29.71
N GLY A 70 3.24 8.05 -30.46
CA GLY A 70 3.49 7.54 -31.80
C GLY A 70 3.36 8.72 -32.78
N PRO A 71 4.28 8.88 -33.75
CA PRO A 71 4.31 10.03 -34.67
C PRO A 71 3.07 10.16 -35.56
#